data_AF-A0A150HY84-F1
#
_entry.id   AF-A0A150HY84-F1
#
_cell.length_a   1.000
_cell.length_b   1.000
_cell.length_c   1.000
_cell.angle_alpha   90.00
_cell.angle_beta   90.00
_cell.angle_gamma   90.00
#
_symmetry.space_group_name_H-M   'P 1'
#
loop_
_entity.id
_entity.type
_entity.pdbx_description
1 polymer ?
#
loop_
_entity_poly.entity_id
_entity_poly.type
_entity_poly.pdbx_seq_one_letter_code
_entity_poly.pdbx_strand_id
1 'polypeptide(L)' 'MTDDRKKKYEEKRVIKRVSFNTSTESDLLKFAEAIDFSTWVKQKILMDLELSELEDAKDNS' A
#
# COMPACT_ATOMS: atom_id res chain seq x y z
N MET A 1 7.43 -22.42 -19.87
CA MET A 1 8.16 -21.13 -19.78
C MET A 1 7.24 -20.02 -19.28
N THR A 2 6.83 -20.07 -18.01
CA THR A 2 6.07 -19.00 -17.33
C THR A 2 6.68 -18.66 -15.96
N ASP A 3 7.57 -19.53 -15.47
CA ASP A 3 8.27 -19.44 -14.20
C ASP A 3 9.20 -18.21 -14.11
N ASP A 4 9.97 -17.95 -15.18
CA ASP A 4 11.00 -16.91 -15.17
C ASP A 4 10.46 -15.48 -15.00
N ARG A 5 9.23 -15.18 -15.46
CA ARG A 5 8.63 -13.85 -15.29
C ARG A 5 8.11 -13.63 -13.87
N LYS A 6 7.51 -14.66 -13.27
CA LYS A 6 7.05 -14.61 -11.87
C LYS A 6 8.24 -14.47 -10.94
N LYS A 7 9.29 -15.27 -11.16
CA LYS A 7 10.52 -15.22 -10.38
C LYS A 7 11.19 -13.84 -10.42
N LYS A 8 11.35 -13.24 -11.60
CA LYS A 8 11.91 -11.88 -11.75
C LYS A 8 11.07 -10.79 -11.08
N TYR A 9 9.75 -10.95 -11.06
CA TYR A 9 8.86 -10.01 -10.37
C TYR A 9 9.01 -10.13 -8.85
N GLU A 10 9.05 -11.36 -8.34
CA GLU A 10 9.23 -11.65 -6.91
C GLU A 10 10.60 -11.18 -6.40
N GLU A 11 11.66 -11.35 -7.19
CA GLU A 11 13.03 -10.87 -6.87
C GLU A 11 13.08 -9.35 -6.66
N LYS A 12 12.23 -8.59 -7.34
CA LYS A 12 12.17 -7.11 -7.24
C LYS A 12 11.17 -6.64 -6.19
N ARG A 13 10.49 -7.55 -5.49
CA ARG A 13 9.42 -7.20 -4.56
C ARG A 13 10.01 -6.83 -3.20
N VAL A 14 9.73 -5.61 -2.75
CA VAL A 14 9.95 -5.21 -1.35
C VAL A 14 8.65 -5.43 -0.57
N ILE A 15 8.71 -6.25 0.46
CA ILE A 15 7.57 -6.51 1.35
C ILE A 15 7.65 -5.55 2.53
N LYS A 16 6.56 -4.82 2.79
CA LYS A 16 6.38 -3.98 3.99
C LYS A 16 5.32 -4.64 4.87
N ARG A 17 5.72 -5.11 6.06
CA ARG A 17 4.81 -5.75 7.01
C ARG A 17 4.16 -4.68 7.88
N VAL A 18 2.88 -4.87 8.18
CA VAL A 18 2.11 -4.04 9.11
C VAL A 18 1.60 -4.95 10.22
N SER A 19 1.77 -4.52 11.46
CA SER A 19 1.27 -5.21 12.65
C SER A 19 0.02 -4.52 13.15
N PHE A 20 -0.96 -5.29 13.60
CA PHE A 20 -2.15 -4.79 14.28
C PHE A 20 -2.22 -5.32 15.70
N ASN A 21 -2.76 -4.52 16.61
CA ASN A 21 -3.09 -4.92 17.96
C ASN A 21 -4.48 -5.59 17.97
N THR A 22 -4.51 -6.88 18.31
CA THR A 22 -5.75 -7.68 18.28
C THR A 22 -6.83 -7.21 19.27
N SER A 23 -6.44 -6.49 20.32
CA SER A 23 -7.38 -5.96 21.33
C SER A 23 -7.97 -4.61 20.91
N THR A 24 -7.12 -3.68 20.46
CA THR A 24 -7.53 -2.29 20.20
C THR A 24 -7.85 -2.00 18.73
N GLU A 25 -7.44 -2.85 17.80
CA GLU A 25 -7.55 -2.63 16.36
C GLU A 25 -8.31 -3.78 15.66
N SER A 26 -9.16 -4.49 16.41
CA SER A 26 -9.89 -5.64 15.89
C SER A 26 -10.75 -5.30 14.67
N ASP A 27 -11.32 -4.09 14.59
CA ASP A 27 -12.12 -3.67 13.46
C ASP A 27 -11.28 -3.30 12.22
N LEU A 28 -10.06 -2.79 12.42
CA LEU A 28 -9.11 -2.58 11.32
C LEU A 28 -8.67 -3.90 10.71
N LEU A 29 -8.44 -4.91 11.56
CA LEU A 29 -8.14 -6.28 11.11
C LEU A 29 -9.30 -6.86 10.30
N LYS A 30 -10.54 -6.79 10.79
CA LYS A 30 -11.72 -7.26 10.05
C LYS A 30 -11.87 -6.58 8.70
N PHE A 31 -11.64 -5.27 8.64
CA PHE A 31 -11.67 -4.53 7.38
C PHE A 31 -10.57 -5.00 6.43
N ALA A 32 -9.33 -5.13 6.92
CA ALA A 32 -8.20 -5.57 6.12
C ALA A 32 -8.40 -6.99 5.55
N GLU A 33 -9.09 -7.87 6.28
CA GLU A 33 -9.45 -9.21 5.82
C GLU A 33 -10.56 -9.21 4.74
N ALA A 34 -11.40 -8.18 4.71
CA ALA A 34 -12.53 -8.08 3.78
C ALA A 34 -12.19 -7.48 2.40
N ILE A 35 -10.96 -6.98 2.21
CA ILE A 35 -10.53 -6.27 0.99
C ILE A 35 -9.20 -6.80 0.44
N ASP A 36 -8.89 -6.46 -0.81
CA ASP A 36 -7.50 -6.58 -1.31
C ASP A 36 -6.63 -5.47 -0.71
N PHE A 37 -6.17 -5.73 0.52
CA PHE A 37 -5.40 -4.79 1.32
C PHE A 37 -4.17 -4.26 0.59
N SER A 38 -3.46 -5.12 -0.15
CA SER A 38 -2.23 -4.72 -0.87
C SER A 38 -2.51 -3.70 -1.96
N THR A 39 -3.62 -3.86 -2.68
CA THR A 39 -4.01 -2.92 -3.74
C THR A 39 -4.55 -1.63 -3.14
N TRP A 40 -5.39 -1.72 -2.11
CA TRP A 40 -5.95 -0.55 -1.43
C TRP A 40 -4.86 0.34 -0.79
N VAL A 41 -3.89 -0.24 -0.10
CA VAL A 41 -2.76 0.52 0.50
C VAL A 41 -1.96 1.24 -0.59
N LYS A 42 -1.68 0.59 -1.73
CA LYS A 42 -0.97 1.23 -2.84
C LYS A 42 -1.73 2.43 -3.40
N GLN A 43 -3.04 2.32 -3.55
CA GLN A 43 -3.88 3.41 -4.02
C GLN A 43 -3.88 4.58 -3.02
N LYS A 44 -3.99 4.29 -1.73
CA LYS A 44 -3.91 5.32 -0.68
C LYS A 44 -2.58 6.07 -0.71
N ILE A 45 -1.46 5.35 -0.75
CA ILE A 45 -0.12 5.97 -0.83
C ILE A 45 0.02 6.84 -2.09
N LEU A 46 -0.49 6.38 -3.23
CA LEU A 46 -0.43 7.15 -4.47
C LEU A 46 -1.25 8.45 -4.37
N MET A 47 -2.46 8.37 -3.82
CA MET A 47 -3.32 9.54 -3.60
C MET A 47 -2.67 10.55 -2.65
N ASP A 48 -2.09 10.07 -1.56
CA ASP A 48 -1.44 10.92 -0.56
C ASP A 48 -0.20 11.62 -1.16
N LEU A 49 0.54 10.93 -2.02
CA LEU A 49 1.69 11.50 -2.74
C LEU A 49 1.27 12.57 -3.75
N GLU A 50 0.24 12.30 -4.55
CA GLU A 50 -0.29 13.27 -5.51
C GLU A 50 -0.83 14.51 -4.79
N LEU A 51 -1.49 14.32 -3.64
CA LEU A 51 -1.97 15.43 -2.82
C LEU A 51 -0.81 16.29 -2.29
N SER A 52 0.27 15.68 -1.80
CA SER A 52 1.43 16.46 -1.32
C SER A 52 2.08 17.26 -2.45
N GLU A 53 2.24 16.66 -3.64
CA GLU A 53 2.81 17.34 -4.79
C GLU A 53 1.97 18.56 -5.24
N LEU A 54 0.64 18.48 -5.13
CA LEU A 54 -0.26 19.58 -5.45
C LEU A 54 -0.27 20.70 -4.40
N GLU A 55 -0.02 20.38 -3.14
CA GLU A 55 0.15 21.37 -2.07
C GLU A 55 1.45 22.16 -2.26
N ASP A 56 2.56 21.45 -2.50
CA ASP A 56 3.87 22.06 -2.78
C ASP A 56 3.84 22.97 -4.02
N ALA A 57 3.04 22.62 -5.04
CA ALA A 57 2.89 23.42 -6.24
C ALA A 57 2.11 24.74 -6.03
N LYS A 58 1.25 24.82 -5.00
CA LYS A 58 0.48 26.03 -4.68
C LYS A 58 1.28 27.04 -3.88
N ASP A 59 2.21 26.59 -3.04
CA ASP A 59 3.04 27.46 -2.21
C ASP A 59 4.21 28.10 -2.98
N ASN A 60 4.48 27.64 -4.20
CA ASN A 60 5.51 28.17 -5.09
C ASN A 60 4.95 29.06 -6.23
N SER A 61 3.67 29.48 -6.15
CA SER A 61 2.99 30.35 -7.13
C SER A 61 2.42 31.63 -6.55
#